data_AF-A0A5B8M1L3-F1
#
_entry.id   AF-A0A5B8M1L3-F1
#
_cell.length_a   1.000
_cell.length_b   1.000
_cell.length_c   1.000
_cell.angle_alpha   90.00
_cell.angle_beta   90.00
_cell.angle_gamma   90.00
#
_symmetry.space_group_name_H-M   'P 1'
#
loop_
_entity.id
_entity.type
_entity.pdbx_description
1 polymer ?
#
loop_
_entity_poly.entity_id
_entity_poly.type
_entity_poly.pdbx_seq_one_letter_code
_entity_poly.pdbx_strand_id
1 'polypeptide(L)'
;MDAVSRSQNTDSPTVTVAAVVAAALGLASAALSAYWAAGGTALLNTIGGAIAEWGRHGGPGVRFALWLIVLLKVGVGVAAPAIADLPRISPAWTRTRVPRLLSWIAASILIAYGAVLTGSELIAFTGMLGTPPSVDRLALAWHAFVWDPWFLLWGVAFLVCLVRTRPSAVASTRP
;
A
#
# COMPACT_ATOMS: atom_id res chain seq x y z
N MET A 1 -4.72 -34.24 8.42
CA MET A 1 -3.96 -33.34 9.32
C MET A 1 -3.81 -31.91 8.76
N ASP A 2 -4.36 -31.59 7.57
CA ASP A 2 -4.11 -30.30 6.89
C ASP A 2 -5.07 -29.15 7.25
N ALA A 3 -6.24 -29.44 7.82
CA ALA A 3 -7.18 -28.40 8.26
C ALA A 3 -6.73 -27.76 9.58
N VAL A 4 -6.14 -28.56 10.48
CA VAL A 4 -5.70 -28.12 11.81
C VAL A 4 -4.46 -27.23 11.71
N SER A 5 -3.44 -27.59 10.92
CA SER A 5 -2.24 -26.76 10.73
C SER A 5 -2.53 -25.41 10.05
N ARG A 6 -3.55 -25.38 9.18
CA ARG A 6 -3.96 -24.17 8.45
C ARG A 6 -4.72 -23.20 9.35
N SER A 7 -5.56 -23.70 10.26
CA SER A 7 -6.24 -22.88 11.27
C SER A 7 -5.25 -22.17 12.19
N GLN A 8 -4.17 -22.86 12.60
CA GLN A 8 -3.16 -22.28 13.48
C GLN A 8 -2.35 -21.15 12.86
N ASN A 9 -2.24 -21.09 11.52
CA ASN A 9 -1.43 -20.08 10.84
C ASN A 9 -2.21 -18.77 10.56
N THR A 10 -3.53 -18.85 10.30
CA THR A 10 -4.42 -17.68 10.19
C THR A 10 -4.76 -17.08 11.56
N ASP A 11 -4.69 -17.89 12.62
CA ASP A 11 -4.91 -17.44 14.00
C ASP A 11 -3.65 -16.82 14.62
N SER A 12 -2.57 -16.71 13.85
CA SER A 12 -1.33 -16.08 14.31
C SER A 12 -1.55 -14.58 14.52
N PRO A 13 -1.25 -14.03 15.71
CA PRO A 13 -1.39 -12.61 15.99
C PRO A 13 -0.57 -11.76 15.02
N THR A 14 0.55 -12.27 14.50
CA THR A 14 1.36 -11.58 13.49
C THR A 14 0.62 -11.40 12.17
N VAL A 15 -0.14 -12.40 11.71
CA VAL A 15 -0.91 -12.30 10.45
C VAL A 15 -2.04 -11.30 10.62
N THR A 16 -2.76 -11.36 11.74
CA THR A 16 -3.83 -10.41 12.06
C THR A 16 -3.30 -8.98 12.14
N VAL A 17 -2.22 -8.74 12.90
CA VAL A 17 -1.61 -7.42 13.02
C VAL A 17 -1.12 -6.92 11.67
N ALA A 18 -0.41 -7.74 10.89
CA ALA A 18 0.07 -7.35 9.56
C ALA A 18 -1.08 -7.00 8.61
N ALA A 19 -2.17 -7.78 8.61
CA ALA A 19 -3.34 -7.52 7.80
C ALA A 19 -4.08 -6.24 8.21
N VAL A 20 -4.24 -6.00 9.53
CA VAL A 20 -4.87 -4.79 10.06
C VAL A 20 -4.03 -3.56 9.76
N VAL A 21 -2.71 -3.63 9.95
CA VAL A 21 -1.78 -2.54 9.63
C VAL A 21 -1.82 -2.24 8.13
N ALA A 22 -1.74 -3.26 7.27
CA ALA A 22 -1.82 -3.06 5.82
C ALA A 22 -3.16 -2.45 5.40
N ALA A 23 -4.27 -2.90 5.99
CA ALA A 23 -5.60 -2.34 5.72
C ALA A 23 -5.70 -0.88 6.19
N ALA A 24 -5.24 -0.56 7.40
CA ALA A 24 -5.25 0.79 7.94
C ALA A 24 -4.43 1.74 7.06
N LEU A 25 -3.20 1.35 6.67
CA LEU A 25 -2.33 2.17 5.83
C LEU A 25 -2.92 2.37 4.42
N GLY A 26 -3.45 1.30 3.80
CA GLY A 26 -4.06 1.37 2.48
C GLY A 26 -5.35 2.23 2.46
N LEU A 27 -6.23 2.03 3.43
CA LEU A 27 -7.50 2.77 3.53
C LEU A 27 -7.30 4.23 3.91
N ALA A 28 -6.36 4.55 4.81
CA ALA A 28 -6.06 5.94 5.11
C ALA A 28 -5.41 6.66 3.90
N SER A 29 -4.56 5.98 3.13
CA SER A 29 -4.06 6.51 1.85
C SER A 29 -5.20 6.76 0.84
N ALA A 30 -6.16 5.83 0.76
CA ALA A 30 -7.33 5.96 -0.09
C ALA A 30 -8.23 7.12 0.35
N ALA A 31 -8.45 7.30 1.65
CA ALA A 31 -9.26 8.38 2.20
C ALA A 31 -8.65 9.76 1.90
N LEU A 32 -7.33 9.92 2.06
CA LEU A 32 -6.63 11.16 1.67
C LEU A 32 -6.77 11.42 0.17
N SER A 33 -6.62 10.38 -0.65
CA SER A 33 -6.78 10.48 -2.11
C SER A 33 -8.22 10.86 -2.50
N ALA A 34 -9.22 10.33 -1.79
CA ALA A 34 -10.63 10.63 -2.03
C ALA A 34 -10.98 12.06 -1.59
N TYR A 35 -10.43 12.50 -0.46
CA TYR A 35 -10.58 13.88 0.00
C TYR A 35 -10.03 14.87 -1.04
N TRP A 36 -8.85 14.62 -1.61
CA TRP A 36 -8.31 15.45 -2.69
C TRP A 36 -9.10 15.33 -3.99
N ALA A 37 -9.59 14.14 -4.34
CA ALA A 37 -10.46 13.94 -5.50
C ALA A 37 -11.79 14.71 -5.38
N ALA A 38 -12.28 14.92 -4.16
CA ALA A 38 -13.44 15.75 -3.85
C ALA A 38 -13.13 17.26 -3.85
N GLY A 39 -11.88 17.67 -4.09
CA GLY A 39 -11.45 19.07 -4.12
C GLY A 39 -10.91 19.59 -2.78
N GLY A 40 -10.67 18.69 -1.82
CA GLY A 40 -10.02 19.03 -0.56
C GLY A 40 -8.58 19.51 -0.77
N THR A 41 -8.15 20.49 0.04
CA THR A 41 -6.84 21.14 -0.11
C THR A 41 -5.91 20.96 1.08
N ALA A 42 -6.37 20.27 2.14
CA ALA A 42 -5.52 19.94 3.28
C ALA A 42 -4.27 19.15 2.87
N LEU A 43 -3.14 19.47 3.49
CA LEU A 43 -1.81 18.86 3.27
C LEU A 43 -1.23 19.05 1.86
N LEU A 44 -1.86 19.78 0.94
CA LEU A 44 -1.28 20.04 -0.39
C LEU A 44 0.07 20.76 -0.34
N ASN A 45 0.26 21.60 0.69
CA ASN A 45 1.53 22.26 0.98
C ASN A 45 2.67 21.27 1.35
N THR A 46 2.34 20.05 1.76
CA THR A 46 3.32 19.00 2.11
C THR A 46 3.67 18.09 0.95
N ILE A 47 2.88 18.13 -0.14
CA ILE A 47 3.01 17.23 -1.31
C ILE A 47 3.69 17.95 -2.48
N GLY A 48 3.58 19.27 -2.55
CA GLY A 48 4.15 20.09 -3.63
C GLY A 48 3.12 20.46 -4.71
N GLY A 49 3.30 21.65 -5.28
CA GLY A 49 2.28 22.41 -6.02
C GLY A 49 1.66 21.78 -7.27
N ALA A 50 2.24 20.72 -7.85
CA ALA A 50 1.72 20.09 -9.06
C ALA A 50 0.37 19.36 -8.82
N ILE A 51 0.20 18.72 -7.67
CA ILE A 51 -1.06 18.00 -7.34
C ILE A 51 -2.18 19.00 -7.00
N ALA A 52 -1.84 20.15 -6.42
CA ALA A 52 -2.78 21.24 -6.16
C ALA A 52 -3.32 21.85 -7.47
N GLU A 53 -2.47 21.96 -8.49
CA GLU A 53 -2.86 22.47 -9.81
C GLU A 53 -3.82 21.52 -10.52
N TRP A 54 -3.58 20.20 -10.43
CA TRP A 54 -4.42 19.17 -11.02
C TRP A 54 -5.79 19.06 -10.34
N GLY A 55 -5.86 19.31 -9.02
CA GLY A 55 -7.13 19.41 -8.29
C GLY A 55 -7.95 20.65 -8.66
N ARG A 56 -7.29 21.78 -8.96
CA ARG A 56 -7.95 23.05 -9.31
C ARG A 56 -8.36 23.17 -10.78
N HIS A 57 -7.56 22.64 -11.70
CA HIS A 57 -7.76 22.77 -13.15
C HIS A 57 -8.08 21.45 -13.87
N GLY A 58 -8.11 20.33 -13.15
CA GLY A 58 -8.43 19.03 -13.71
C GLY A 58 -9.87 18.96 -14.21
N GLY A 59 -10.03 18.81 -15.53
CA GLY A 59 -11.31 18.50 -16.16
C GLY A 59 -11.90 17.16 -15.68
N PRO A 60 -13.11 16.78 -16.13
CA PRO A 60 -13.82 15.57 -15.69
C PRO A 60 -12.98 14.29 -15.74
N GLY A 61 -12.08 14.17 -16.72
CA GLY A 61 -11.18 13.02 -16.88
C GLY A 61 -10.15 12.88 -15.75
N VAL A 62 -9.61 13.98 -15.22
CA VAL A 62 -8.66 13.94 -14.09
C VAL A 62 -9.36 13.49 -12.83
N ARG A 63 -10.59 13.98 -12.58
CA ARG A 63 -11.41 13.54 -11.44
C ARG A 63 -11.73 12.05 -11.52
N PHE A 64 -12.09 11.56 -12.70
CA PHE A 64 -12.35 10.13 -12.91
C PHE A 64 -11.10 9.28 -12.63
N ALA A 65 -9.93 9.71 -13.12
CA ALA A 65 -8.67 9.03 -12.85
C ALA A 65 -8.32 9.00 -11.35
N LEU A 66 -8.54 10.10 -10.63
CA LEU A 66 -8.33 10.18 -9.19
C LEU A 66 -9.24 9.20 -8.42
N TRP A 67 -10.52 9.12 -8.80
CA TRP A 67 -11.44 8.14 -8.22
C TRP A 67 -11.05 6.71 -8.55
N LEU A 68 -10.54 6.44 -9.76
CA LEU A 68 -10.02 5.11 -10.10
C LEU A 68 -8.82 4.73 -9.22
N ILE A 69 -7.93 5.68 -8.92
CA ILE A 69 -6.81 5.48 -7.98
C ILE A 69 -7.33 5.20 -6.56
N VAL A 70 -8.38 5.89 -6.10
CA VAL A 70 -9.02 5.61 -4.81
C VAL A 70 -9.53 4.17 -4.77
N LEU A 71 -10.28 3.75 -5.79
CA LEU A 71 -10.82 2.39 -5.87
C LEU A 71 -9.71 1.35 -5.88
N LEU A 72 -8.62 1.60 -6.62
CA LEU A 72 -7.45 0.73 -6.62
C LEU A 72 -6.82 0.62 -5.23
N LYS A 73 -6.60 1.75 -4.54
CA LYS A 73 -6.03 1.77 -3.18
C LYS A 73 -6.92 1.05 -2.18
N VAL A 74 -8.24 1.25 -2.25
CA VAL A 74 -9.20 0.49 -1.42
C VAL A 74 -9.05 -1.00 -1.71
N GLY A 75 -9.03 -1.41 -2.97
CA GLY A 75 -8.87 -2.80 -3.38
C GLY A 75 -7.59 -3.44 -2.83
N VAL A 76 -6.45 -2.76 -2.93
CA VAL A 76 -5.17 -3.24 -2.37
C VAL A 76 -5.22 -3.23 -0.82
N GLY A 77 -5.84 -2.23 -0.20
CA GLY A 77 -5.96 -2.11 1.26
C GLY A 77 -6.77 -3.25 1.86
N VAL A 78 -7.86 -3.66 1.22
CA VAL A 78 -8.69 -4.79 1.67
C VAL A 78 -8.14 -6.16 1.23
N ALA A 79 -7.19 -6.21 0.30
CA ALA A 79 -6.62 -7.48 -0.15
C ALA A 79 -5.87 -8.23 0.96
N ALA A 80 -5.15 -7.52 1.82
CA ALA A 80 -4.43 -8.11 2.95
C ALA A 80 -5.36 -8.84 3.94
N PRO A 81 -6.43 -8.22 4.49
CA PRO A 81 -7.39 -8.93 5.34
C PRO A 81 -8.16 -10.01 4.58
N ALA A 82 -8.51 -9.79 3.31
CA ALA A 82 -9.20 -10.81 2.52
C ALA A 82 -8.36 -12.10 2.38
N ILE A 83 -7.05 -11.97 2.14
CA ILE A 83 -6.11 -13.11 2.07
C ILE A 83 -5.87 -13.75 3.44
N ALA A 84 -5.89 -12.95 4.51
CA ALA A 84 -5.81 -13.43 5.89
C ALA A 84 -7.09 -14.11 6.38
N ASP A 85 -8.15 -14.19 5.55
CA ASP A 85 -9.48 -14.69 5.91
C ASP A 85 -10.13 -13.86 7.04
N LEU A 86 -10.01 -12.53 6.93
CA LEU A 86 -10.49 -11.56 7.90
C LEU A 86 -11.52 -10.59 7.26
N PRO A 87 -12.72 -10.43 7.85
CA PRO A 87 -13.37 -11.37 8.77
C PRO A 87 -13.54 -12.74 8.09
N ARG A 88 -13.68 -13.84 8.85
CA ARG A 88 -13.71 -15.28 8.42
C ARG A 88 -14.87 -15.68 7.49
N ILE A 89 -15.19 -14.80 6.56
CA ILE A 89 -16.30 -14.78 5.62
C ILE A 89 -15.72 -14.50 4.22
N SER A 90 -14.39 -14.58 4.05
CA SER A 90 -13.75 -14.27 2.77
C SER A 90 -14.27 -15.20 1.69
N PRO A 91 -14.69 -14.65 0.54
CA PRO A 91 -15.19 -15.46 -0.56
C PRO A 91 -14.16 -16.49 -1.07
N ALA A 92 -14.64 -17.64 -1.52
CA ALA A 92 -13.77 -18.71 -2.02
C ALA A 92 -12.86 -18.28 -3.21
N TRP A 93 -13.27 -17.28 -3.99
CA TRP A 93 -12.49 -16.77 -5.13
C TRP A 93 -11.16 -16.13 -4.70
N THR A 94 -11.09 -15.55 -3.49
CA THR A 94 -9.87 -14.95 -2.91
C THR A 94 -8.76 -16.00 -2.70
N ARG A 95 -9.11 -17.28 -2.63
CA ARG A 95 -8.17 -18.41 -2.46
C ARG A 95 -7.59 -18.92 -3.78
N THR A 96 -7.99 -18.38 -4.92
CA THR A 96 -7.45 -18.79 -6.23
C THR A 96 -6.04 -18.23 -6.48
N ARG A 97 -5.33 -18.78 -7.47
CA ARG A 97 -3.95 -18.35 -7.78
C ARG A 97 -3.86 -16.90 -8.27
N VAL A 98 -4.91 -16.41 -8.94
CA VAL A 98 -4.91 -15.09 -9.60
C VAL A 98 -4.90 -13.93 -8.59
N PRO A 99 -5.84 -13.81 -7.62
CA PRO A 99 -5.80 -12.77 -6.60
C PRO A 99 -4.51 -12.80 -5.78
N ARG A 100 -3.98 -14.01 -5.54
CA ARG A 100 -2.71 -14.17 -4.85
C ARG A 100 -1.53 -13.63 -5.67
N LEU A 101 -1.47 -13.92 -6.97
CA LEU A 101 -0.46 -13.36 -7.88
C LEU A 101 -0.56 -11.83 -7.94
N LEU A 102 -1.77 -11.30 -8.10
CA LEU A 102 -2.01 -9.86 -8.10
C LEU A 102 -1.56 -9.21 -6.79
N SER A 103 -1.78 -9.87 -5.66
CA SER A 103 -1.33 -9.39 -4.36
C SER A 103 0.20 -9.40 -4.22
N TRP A 104 0.88 -10.42 -4.78
CA TRP A 104 2.34 -10.45 -4.87
C TRP A 104 2.89 -9.30 -5.72
N ILE A 105 2.25 -9.04 -6.87
CA ILE A 105 2.60 -7.92 -7.75
C ILE A 105 2.40 -6.60 -7.01
N ALA A 106 1.23 -6.40 -6.39
CA ALA A 106 0.92 -5.20 -5.64
C ALA A 106 1.92 -4.94 -4.50
N ALA A 107 2.19 -5.95 -3.65
CA ALA A 107 3.16 -5.82 -2.56
C ALA A 107 4.57 -5.49 -3.07
N SER A 108 5.00 -6.15 -4.16
CA SER A 108 6.31 -5.89 -4.79
C SER A 108 6.42 -4.47 -5.33
N ILE A 109 5.38 -4.00 -6.02
CA ILE A 109 5.32 -2.64 -6.55
C ILE A 109 5.35 -1.62 -5.41
N LEU A 110 4.56 -1.80 -4.35
CA LEU A 110 4.53 -0.89 -3.20
C LEU A 110 5.90 -0.78 -2.53
N ILE A 111 6.58 -1.92 -2.33
CA ILE A 111 7.90 -1.95 -1.70
C ILE A 111 8.93 -1.27 -2.60
N ALA A 112 9.00 -1.64 -3.88
CA ALA A 112 9.96 -1.06 -4.81
C ALA A 112 9.73 0.45 -4.98
N TYR A 113 8.48 0.86 -5.17
CA TYR A 113 8.09 2.26 -5.30
C TYR A 113 8.42 3.06 -4.04
N GLY A 114 7.96 2.60 -2.87
CA GLY A 114 8.22 3.28 -1.59
C GLY A 114 9.70 3.34 -1.24
N ALA A 115 10.47 2.28 -1.51
CA ALA A 115 11.92 2.25 -1.25
C ALA A 115 12.70 3.19 -2.17
N VAL A 116 12.38 3.21 -3.47
CA VAL A 116 13.03 4.13 -4.44
C VAL A 116 12.74 5.57 -4.07
N LEU A 117 11.48 5.90 -3.80
CA LEU A 117 11.08 7.25 -3.44
C LEU A 117 11.74 7.69 -2.13
N THR A 118 11.52 6.94 -1.04
CA THR A 118 12.12 7.23 0.29
C THR A 118 13.64 7.35 0.20
N GLY A 119 14.30 6.44 -0.53
CA GLY A 119 15.75 6.44 -0.68
C GLY A 119 16.25 7.66 -1.45
N SER A 120 15.59 8.00 -2.56
CA SER A 120 15.95 9.17 -3.37
C SER A 120 15.82 10.47 -2.59
N GLU A 121 14.79 10.59 -1.77
CA GLU A 121 14.54 11.80 -1.00
C GLU A 121 15.40 11.90 0.25
N LEU A 122 15.71 10.79 0.91
CA LEU A 122 16.67 10.78 2.01
C LEU A 122 18.07 11.18 1.52
N ILE A 123 18.46 10.73 0.33
CA ILE A 123 19.70 11.16 -0.36
C ILE A 123 19.65 12.66 -0.69
N ALA A 124 18.51 13.17 -1.15
CA ALA A 124 18.34 14.60 -1.41
C ALA A 124 18.40 15.43 -0.10
N PHE A 125 17.82 14.90 0.99
CA PHE A 125 17.77 15.53 2.29
C PHE A 125 19.13 15.60 2.99
N THR A 126 20.00 14.60 2.81
CA THR A 126 21.37 14.63 3.35
C THR A 126 22.25 15.70 2.68
N GLY A 127 21.77 16.34 1.61
CA GLY A 127 22.49 17.40 0.91
C GLY A 127 23.73 16.90 0.15
N MET A 128 23.95 15.58 0.08
CA MET A 128 25.12 14.98 -0.58
C MET A 128 25.22 15.33 -2.08
N LEU A 129 24.13 15.79 -2.70
CA LEU A 129 24.06 16.20 -4.10
C LEU A 129 23.80 17.71 -4.30
N GLY A 130 23.77 18.50 -3.22
CA GLY A 130 23.45 19.93 -3.25
C GLY A 130 21.95 20.18 -3.47
N THR A 131 21.25 20.70 -2.47
CA THR A 131 19.82 21.06 -2.62
C THR A 131 19.72 22.38 -3.39
N PRO A 132 19.04 22.44 -4.55
CA PRO A 132 18.81 23.70 -5.25
C PRO A 132 18.08 24.70 -4.34
N PRO A 133 18.41 26.01 -4.39
CA PRO A 133 17.79 27.04 -3.54
C PRO A 133 16.26 27.14 -3.67
N SER A 134 15.68 26.58 -4.74
CA SER A 134 14.24 26.61 -5.06
C SER A 134 13.45 25.40 -4.55
N VAL A 135 14.07 24.43 -3.87
CA VAL A 135 13.36 23.27 -3.33
C VAL A 135 12.61 23.65 -2.06
N ASP A 136 11.31 23.43 -2.05
CA ASP A 136 10.47 23.54 -0.85
C ASP A 136 10.89 22.45 0.16
N ARG A 137 11.69 22.86 1.15
CA ARG A 137 12.23 21.96 2.17
C ARG A 137 11.13 21.31 3.01
N LEU A 138 9.97 21.94 3.14
CA LEU A 138 8.84 21.36 3.87
C LEU A 138 8.26 20.19 3.10
N ALA A 139 7.99 20.35 1.80
CA ALA A 139 7.50 19.27 0.96
C ALA A 139 8.50 18.10 0.91
N LEU A 140 9.81 18.40 0.78
CA LEU A 140 10.85 17.37 0.78
C LEU A 140 10.90 16.59 2.10
N ALA A 141 10.83 17.26 3.25
CA ALA A 141 10.84 16.57 4.54
C ALA A 141 9.59 15.69 4.73
N TRP A 142 8.43 16.16 4.29
CA TRP A 142 7.18 15.39 4.40
C TRP A 142 7.18 14.15 3.52
N HIS A 143 7.70 14.24 2.29
CA HIS A 143 7.82 13.04 1.48
C HIS A 143 8.82 12.05 2.06
N ALA A 144 9.98 12.53 2.52
CA ALA A 144 11.07 11.66 2.96
C ALA A 144 10.72 10.87 4.22
N PHE A 145 9.93 11.47 5.12
CA PHE A 145 9.62 10.87 6.42
C PHE A 145 8.19 10.38 6.55
N VAL A 146 7.25 10.84 5.72
CA VAL A 146 5.83 10.53 5.88
C VAL A 146 5.26 9.88 4.63
N TRP A 147 5.25 10.56 3.48
CA TRP A 147 4.51 10.07 2.32
C TRP A 147 5.14 8.83 1.69
N ASP A 148 6.44 8.82 1.49
CA ASP A 148 7.10 7.72 0.79
C ASP A 148 7.34 6.49 1.68
N PRO A 149 7.79 6.65 2.95
CA PRO A 149 7.88 5.53 3.87
C PRO A 149 6.54 4.86 4.13
N TRP A 150 5.43 5.60 4.04
CA TRP A 150 4.09 5.05 4.20
C TRP A 150 3.79 3.93 3.20
N PHE A 151 4.13 4.12 1.92
CA PHE A 151 3.93 3.09 0.89
C PHE A 151 4.82 1.87 1.12
N LEU A 152 6.05 2.10 1.59
CA LEU A 152 6.96 1.02 1.95
C LEU A 152 6.42 0.20 3.14
N LEU A 153 6.00 0.87 4.22
CA LEU A 153 5.41 0.21 5.39
C LEU A 153 4.16 -0.58 5.03
N TRP A 154 3.31 -0.02 4.18
CA TRP A 154 2.12 -0.71 3.67
C TRP A 154 2.49 -1.95 2.87
N GLY A 155 3.44 -1.83 1.94
CA GLY A 155 3.93 -2.95 1.13
C GLY A 155 4.57 -4.06 1.97
N VAL A 156 5.39 -3.70 2.97
CA VAL A 156 6.02 -4.66 3.88
C VAL A 156 4.99 -5.39 4.74
N ALA A 157 4.02 -4.67 5.33
CA ALA A 157 2.94 -5.29 6.10
C ALA A 157 2.13 -6.26 5.23
N PHE A 158 1.82 -5.87 3.99
CA PHE A 158 1.11 -6.74 3.06
C PHE A 158 1.93 -7.97 2.65
N LEU A 159 3.23 -7.79 2.40
CA LEU A 159 4.16 -8.89 2.11
C LEU A 159 4.26 -9.88 3.27
N VAL A 160 4.36 -9.41 4.52
CA VAL A 160 4.38 -10.26 5.71
C VAL A 160 3.11 -11.11 5.78
N CYS A 161 1.94 -10.50 5.56
CA CYS A 161 0.68 -11.23 5.48
C CYS A 161 0.73 -12.30 4.37
N LEU A 162 1.19 -11.95 3.16
CA LEU A 162 1.28 -12.86 2.02
C LEU A 162 2.23 -14.03 2.23
N VAL A 163 3.38 -13.80 2.89
CA VAL A 163 4.37 -14.85 3.19
C VAL A 163 3.84 -15.80 4.24
N ARG A 164 3.26 -15.27 5.31
CA ARG A 164 2.76 -16.08 6.45
C ARG A 164 1.48 -16.85 6.13
N THR A 165 0.68 -16.37 5.18
CA THR A 165 -0.50 -17.08 4.66
C THR A 165 -0.19 -18.01 3.48
N ARG A 166 1.10 -18.27 3.15
CA ARG A 166 1.46 -19.25 2.11
C ARG A 166 1.03 -20.64 2.56
N PRO A 167 0.26 -21.37 1.73
CA PRO A 167 0.10 -22.80 1.92
C PRO A 167 1.48 -23.45 1.81
N SER A 168 1.94 -24.13 2.85
CA SER A 168 3.15 -24.94 2.77
C SER A 168 2.97 -25.96 1.65
N ALA A 169 3.79 -25.86 0.61
CA ALA A 169 3.87 -26.87 -0.43
C ALA A 169 4.59 -28.10 0.15
N VAL A 170 3.92 -28.86 1.01
CA VAL A 170 4.46 -30.12 1.53
C VAL A 170 3.99 -31.27 0.65
N ALA A 171 4.97 -31.79 -0.10
CA ALA A 171 5.14 -33.15 -0.57
C ALA A 171 3.96 -33.81 -1.30
N SER A 172 3.79 -33.46 -2.58
CA SER A 172 3.31 -34.41 -3.59
C SER A 172 4.50 -35.22 -4.11
N THR A 173 5.14 -35.97 -3.22
CA THR A 173 5.85 -37.19 -3.61
C THR A 173 5.03 -38.33 -3.03
N ARG A 174 4.22 -38.95 -3.88
CA ARG A 174 3.64 -40.25 -3.61
C ARG A 174 4.02 -41.20 -4.75
N PRO A 175 4.16 -42.49 -4.40
CA PRO A 175 5.17 -43.42 -4.92
C PRO A 175 4.96 -43.86 -6.37
#